data_AF-A0A8S0FGD4-F1
#
_entry.id   AF-A0A8S0FGD4-F1
#
_cell.length_a   1.000
_cell.length_b   1.000
_cell.length_c   1.000
_cell.angle_alpha   90.00
_cell.angle_beta   90.00
_cell.angle_gamma   90.00
#
_symmetry.space_group_name_H-M   'P 1'
#
loop_
_entity.id
_entity.type
_entity.pdbx_description
1 polymer ?
#
loop_
_entity_poly.entity_id
_entity_poly.type
_entity_poly.pdbx_seq_one_letter_code
_entity_poly.pdbx_strand_id
1 'polypeptide(L)'
;MKRSQINYVIDKAHAIAQTFRVCLPEFAYFTVDDWLQRERDNWQEVVDLQLGWDITDFGRGDFNQTGLTLLTMRNGALGSAAYPKPYAEKMLQIQQDQQTPWHFHTHKMEDILNRGGGDLCMQLAWANEANLCDDQRVITVSVDGQRIVAVP
;
A
#
# COMPACT_ATOMS: atom_id res chain seq x y z
N MET A 1 2.67 16.69 5.60
CA MET A 1 3.53 16.12 6.68
C MET A 1 4.92 16.76 6.69
N LYS A 2 5.59 16.85 7.86
CA LYS A 2 7.00 17.31 7.96
C LYS A 2 7.96 16.20 7.55
N ARG A 3 9.11 16.52 6.94
CA ARG A 3 10.14 15.53 6.56
C ARG A 3 10.63 14.70 7.77
N SER A 4 10.81 15.32 8.93
CA SER A 4 11.21 14.58 10.15
C SER A 4 10.21 13.51 10.57
N GLN A 5 8.91 13.78 10.40
CA GLN A 5 7.86 12.79 10.66
C GLN A 5 7.91 11.64 9.64
N ILE A 6 8.13 11.95 8.36
CA ILE A 6 8.27 10.95 7.30
C ILE A 6 9.47 10.03 7.59
N ASN A 7 10.63 10.60 7.96
CA ASN A 7 11.82 9.82 8.29
C ASN A 7 11.56 8.86 9.45
N TYR A 8 10.96 9.35 10.54
CA TYR A 8 10.59 8.52 11.69
C TYR A 8 9.65 7.36 11.32
N VAL A 9 8.68 7.61 10.42
CA VAL A 9 7.75 6.59 9.94
C VAL A 9 8.47 5.50 9.14
N ILE A 10 9.42 5.88 8.28
CA ILE A 10 10.25 4.93 7.52
C ILE A 10 11.15 4.11 8.46
N ASP A 11 11.79 4.75 9.44
CA ASP A 11 12.62 4.05 10.45
C ASP A 11 11.78 3.02 11.22
N LYS A 12 10.55 3.39 11.60
CA LYS A 12 9.60 2.47 12.24
C LYS A 12 9.24 1.31 11.30
N ALA A 13 9.07 1.55 10.01
CA ALA A 13 8.79 0.50 9.02
C ALA A 13 9.94 -0.49 8.85
N HIS A 14 11.18 0.00 8.86
CA HIS A 14 12.35 -0.88 8.89
C HIS A 14 12.39 -1.75 10.15
N ALA A 15 12.15 -1.17 11.33
CA ALA A 15 12.13 -1.93 12.59
C ALA A 15 11.01 -2.98 12.63
N ILE A 16 9.83 -2.66 12.08
CA ILE A 16 8.71 -3.61 11.95
C ILE A 16 9.08 -4.74 10.98
N ALA A 17 9.64 -4.42 9.81
CA ALA A 17 10.09 -5.42 8.85
C ALA A 17 11.09 -6.39 9.49
N GLN A 18 12.06 -5.89 10.28
CA GLN A 18 12.99 -6.74 11.04
C GLN A 18 12.28 -7.62 12.07
N THR A 19 11.33 -7.07 12.82
CA THR A 19 10.56 -7.80 13.84
C THR A 19 9.81 -8.99 13.24
N PHE A 20 9.18 -8.80 12.07
CA PHE A 20 8.47 -9.84 11.35
C PHE A 20 9.35 -10.65 10.39
N ARG A 21 10.67 -10.42 10.40
CA ARG A 21 11.66 -11.08 9.52
C ARG A 21 11.34 -10.94 8.03
N VAL A 22 10.78 -9.79 7.65
CA VAL A 22 10.54 -9.42 6.27
C VAL A 22 11.81 -8.79 5.71
N CYS A 23 12.39 -9.44 4.69
CA CYS A 23 13.51 -8.87 3.95
C CYS A 23 13.00 -7.86 2.94
N LEU A 24 13.49 -6.62 3.02
CA LEU A 24 13.16 -5.57 2.06
C LEU A 24 14.21 -5.50 0.94
N PRO A 25 13.83 -5.10 -0.29
CA PRO A 25 14.78 -4.90 -1.37
C PRO A 25 15.79 -3.79 -1.04
N GLU A 26 16.97 -3.84 -1.65
CA GLU A 26 18.09 -2.92 -1.37
C GLU A 26 17.67 -1.44 -1.49
N PHE A 27 16.90 -1.10 -2.53
CA PHE A 27 16.44 0.27 -2.78
C PHE A 27 15.55 0.85 -1.67
N ALA A 28 14.97 0.00 -0.80
CA ALA A 28 14.21 0.47 0.35
C ALA A 28 15.10 1.16 1.40
N TYR A 29 16.42 0.95 1.35
CA TYR A 29 17.39 1.51 2.29
C TYR A 29 18.21 2.66 1.71
N PHE A 30 18.03 2.99 0.43
CA PHE A 30 18.82 4.04 -0.22
C PHE A 30 18.54 5.41 0.39
N THR A 31 19.61 6.07 0.79
CA THR A 31 19.63 7.49 1.10
C THR A 31 19.60 8.32 -0.20
N VAL A 32 19.45 9.63 -0.07
CA VAL A 32 19.56 10.54 -1.22
C VAL A 32 20.95 10.43 -1.86
N ASP A 33 22.01 10.33 -1.06
CA ASP A 33 23.38 10.22 -1.57
C ASP A 33 23.59 8.88 -2.28
N ASP A 34 23.02 7.78 -1.79
CA ASP A 34 23.04 6.50 -2.50
C ASP A 34 22.38 6.62 -3.86
N TRP A 35 21.19 7.22 -3.92
CA TRP A 35 20.47 7.46 -5.18
C TRP A 35 21.28 8.31 -6.16
N LEU A 36 21.97 9.35 -5.69
CA LEU A 36 22.80 10.21 -6.53
C LEU A 36 24.05 9.51 -7.09
N GLN A 37 24.52 8.44 -6.43
CA GLN A 37 25.68 7.65 -6.85
C GLN A 37 25.31 6.47 -7.76
N ARG A 38 24.02 6.11 -7.89
CA ARG A 38 23.61 4.99 -8.74
C ARG A 38 23.55 5.41 -10.21
N GLU A 39 23.92 4.48 -11.09
CA GLU A 39 23.64 4.58 -12.52
C GLU A 39 22.13 4.47 -12.74
N ARG A 40 21.51 5.58 -13.15
CA ARG A 40 20.05 5.70 -13.26
C ARG A 40 19.42 4.66 -14.19
N ASP A 41 20.08 4.33 -15.30
CA ASP A 41 19.57 3.39 -16.30
C ASP A 41 19.32 1.99 -15.72
N ASN A 42 20.11 1.59 -14.70
CA ASN A 42 19.93 0.30 -14.01
C ASN A 42 18.73 0.29 -13.05
N TRP A 43 18.17 1.46 -12.73
CA TRP A 43 17.07 1.65 -11.78
C TRP A 43 15.82 2.25 -12.42
N GLN A 44 15.74 2.24 -13.76
CA GLN A 44 14.66 2.87 -14.50
C GLN A 44 13.27 2.29 -14.14
N GLU A 45 13.16 0.97 -13.91
CA GLU A 45 11.89 0.35 -13.48
C GLU A 45 11.43 0.86 -12.09
N VAL A 46 12.36 1.11 -11.16
CA VAL A 46 12.01 1.67 -9.84
C VAL A 46 11.39 3.06 -10.00
N VAL A 47 11.96 3.88 -10.88
CA VAL A 47 11.49 5.24 -11.14
C VAL A 47 10.16 5.23 -11.90
N ASP A 48 10.09 4.49 -13.01
CA ASP A 48 8.94 4.49 -13.91
C ASP A 48 7.68 3.89 -13.27
N LEU A 49 7.86 2.84 -12.46
CA LEU A 49 6.75 2.13 -11.81
C LEU A 49 6.50 2.59 -10.38
N GLN A 50 7.21 3.63 -9.92
CA GLN A 50 7.10 4.20 -8.58
C GLN A 50 7.24 3.14 -7.48
N LEU A 51 8.27 2.30 -7.60
CA LEU A 51 8.65 1.40 -6.53
C LEU A 51 9.26 2.21 -5.38
N GLY A 52 9.18 1.69 -4.16
CA GLY A 52 9.70 2.37 -2.98
C GLY A 52 8.62 2.88 -2.03
N TRP A 53 9.07 3.77 -1.14
CA TRP A 53 8.31 4.26 0.00
C TRP A 53 7.25 5.28 -0.42
N ASP A 54 6.04 5.11 0.10
CA ASP A 54 4.93 6.06 0.00
C ASP A 54 4.32 6.25 1.39
N ILE A 55 4.21 7.52 1.80
CA ILE A 55 3.74 7.96 3.11
C ILE A 55 2.72 9.06 2.86
N THR A 56 1.49 8.80 3.24
CA THR A 56 0.37 9.70 2.98
C THR A 56 -0.48 9.90 4.22
N ASP A 57 -0.93 11.13 4.44
CA ASP A 57 -2.00 11.50 5.38
C ASP A 57 -3.32 11.74 4.64
N PHE A 58 -3.40 11.31 3.37
CA PHE A 58 -4.54 11.51 2.47
C PHE A 58 -4.98 12.98 2.37
N GLY A 59 -4.06 13.93 2.57
CA GLY A 59 -4.34 15.37 2.55
C GLY A 59 -5.14 15.86 3.77
N ARG A 60 -5.26 15.05 4.83
CA ARG A 60 -6.02 15.37 6.04
C ARG A 60 -5.22 16.14 7.09
N GLY A 61 -3.90 16.15 6.99
CA GLY A 61 -3.03 16.82 7.95
C GLY A 61 -2.87 16.11 9.30
N ASP A 62 -3.50 14.95 9.48
CA ASP A 62 -3.34 14.08 10.65
C ASP A 62 -3.04 12.65 10.23
N PHE A 63 -1.75 12.38 10.03
CA PHE A 63 -1.26 11.05 9.66
C PHE A 63 -1.60 9.97 10.69
N ASN A 64 -1.67 10.29 11.99
CA ASN A 64 -1.86 9.28 13.02
C ASN A 64 -3.28 8.74 13.02
N GLN A 65 -4.27 9.60 12.77
CA GLN A 65 -5.67 9.19 12.63
C GLN A 65 -5.98 8.68 11.21
N THR A 66 -5.52 9.38 10.17
CA THR A 66 -5.80 9.03 8.77
C THR A 66 -4.50 9.05 7.98
N GLY A 67 -3.97 7.87 7.70
CA GLY A 67 -2.71 7.75 7.00
C GLY A 67 -2.35 6.32 6.66
N LEU A 68 -1.33 6.17 5.83
CA LEU A 68 -0.80 4.88 5.42
C LEU A 68 0.69 5.00 5.13
N THR A 69 1.44 3.99 5.56
CA THR A 69 2.84 3.79 5.15
C THR A 69 2.89 2.53 4.30
N LEU A 70 3.50 2.63 3.13
CA LEU A 70 3.69 1.49 2.27
C LEU A 70 5.04 1.48 1.56
N LEU A 71 5.47 0.29 1.17
CA LEU A 71 6.60 0.05 0.28
C LEU A 71 6.10 -0.74 -0.92
N THR A 72 6.12 -0.14 -2.10
CA THR A 72 5.85 -0.86 -3.36
C THR A 72 7.09 -1.64 -3.76
N MET A 73 7.05 -2.96 -3.64
CA MET A 73 8.20 -3.84 -3.88
C MET A 73 8.33 -4.25 -5.34
N ARG A 74 7.19 -4.40 -6.03
CA ARG A 74 7.12 -4.69 -7.46
C ARG A 74 5.81 -4.18 -8.02
N ASN A 75 5.81 -3.82 -9.29
CA ASN A 75 4.65 -3.33 -10.00
C ASN A 75 4.80 -3.61 -11.52
N GLY A 76 3.74 -3.35 -12.28
CA GLY A 76 3.75 -3.27 -13.73
C GLY A 76 2.95 -2.06 -14.21
N ALA A 77 2.85 -1.89 -15.53
CA ALA A 77 2.05 -0.83 -16.13
C ALA A 77 1.06 -1.40 -17.14
N LEU A 78 -0.23 -1.13 -16.92
CA LEU A 78 -1.30 -1.64 -17.78
C LEU A 78 -1.10 -1.19 -19.23
N GLY A 79 -1.02 -2.17 -20.15
CA GLY A 79 -0.80 -1.92 -21.58
C GLY A 79 0.65 -1.58 -21.96
N SER A 80 1.60 -1.57 -21.02
CA SER A 80 3.00 -1.32 -21.33
C SER A 80 3.70 -2.57 -21.84
N ALA A 81 4.36 -2.45 -23.00
CA ALA A 81 5.26 -3.49 -23.50
C ALA A 81 6.58 -3.57 -22.71
N ALA A 82 7.03 -2.45 -22.14
CA ALA A 82 8.26 -2.39 -21.34
C ALA A 82 8.06 -3.00 -19.95
N TYR A 83 6.86 -2.83 -19.36
CA TYR A 83 6.53 -3.31 -18.02
C TYR A 83 5.25 -4.16 -18.01
N PRO A 84 5.23 -5.31 -18.71
CA PRO A 84 4.01 -6.10 -18.96
C PRO A 84 3.53 -6.90 -17.74
N LYS A 85 4.19 -6.76 -16.59
CA LYS A 85 3.90 -7.50 -15.35
C LYS A 85 2.44 -7.24 -14.93
N PRO A 86 1.57 -8.26 -14.82
CA PRO A 86 0.15 -8.04 -14.54
C PRO A 86 -0.14 -7.93 -13.04
N TYR A 87 0.89 -7.92 -12.19
CA TYR A 87 0.76 -7.97 -10.73
C TYR A 87 1.66 -6.94 -10.05
N ALA A 88 1.26 -6.57 -8.84
CA ALA A 88 2.01 -5.72 -7.94
C ALA A 88 2.08 -6.35 -6.54
N GLU A 89 3.05 -5.93 -5.74
CA GLU A 89 3.15 -6.34 -4.34
C GLU A 89 3.57 -5.14 -3.50
N LYS A 90 2.88 -4.94 -2.38
CA LYS A 90 3.16 -3.86 -1.43
C LYS A 90 3.26 -4.42 -0.02
N MET A 91 4.23 -3.93 0.76
CA MET A 91 4.20 -4.05 2.21
C MET A 91 3.46 -2.83 2.75
N LEU A 92 2.48 -3.03 3.63
CA LEU A 92 1.75 -1.98 4.30
C LEU A 92 2.10 -2.00 5.79
N GLN A 93 2.29 -0.84 6.38
CA GLN A 93 2.33 -0.67 7.83
C GLN A 93 1.21 0.28 8.25
N ILE A 94 0.28 -0.26 9.04
CA ILE A 94 -0.87 0.46 9.58
C ILE A 94 -0.67 0.57 11.09
N GLN A 95 -0.80 1.77 11.64
CA GLN A 95 -0.70 2.00 13.07
C GLN A 95 -2.01 1.64 13.78
N GLN A 96 -1.94 1.39 15.09
CA GLN A 96 -3.13 1.17 15.90
C GLN A 96 -4.13 2.33 15.69
N ASP A 97 -5.39 1.97 15.44
CA ASP A 97 -6.52 2.88 15.20
C ASP A 97 -6.38 3.85 14.01
N GLN A 98 -5.31 3.71 13.20
CA GLN A 98 -5.10 4.50 12.00
C GLN A 98 -6.02 4.00 10.87
N GLN A 99 -6.65 4.94 10.16
CA GLN A 99 -7.61 4.63 9.11
C GLN A 99 -7.06 4.95 7.72
N THR A 100 -7.34 4.06 6.76
CA THR A 100 -7.28 4.36 5.33
C THR A 100 -8.69 4.73 4.87
N PRO A 101 -8.92 5.90 4.24
CA PRO A 101 -10.26 6.32 3.82
C PRO A 101 -10.93 5.35 2.84
N TRP A 102 -12.27 5.41 2.78
CA TRP A 102 -13.05 4.73 1.75
C TRP A 102 -12.56 5.06 0.34
N HIS A 103 -12.33 4.02 -0.45
CA HIS A 103 -11.94 4.13 -1.84
C HIS A 103 -12.27 2.82 -2.58
N PHE A 104 -12.21 2.86 -3.90
CA PHE A 104 -12.24 1.69 -4.74
C PHE A 104 -11.26 1.87 -5.90
N HIS A 105 -10.99 0.78 -6.61
CA HIS A 105 -10.12 0.80 -7.78
C HIS A 105 -10.92 0.46 -9.03
N THR A 106 -10.74 1.25 -10.08
CA THR A 106 -11.40 1.01 -11.38
C THR A 106 -10.84 -0.20 -12.11
N HIS A 107 -9.58 -0.56 -11.85
CA HIS A 107 -8.88 -1.64 -12.56
C HIS A 107 -8.21 -2.65 -11.62
N LYS A 108 -7.69 -2.22 -10.47
CA LYS A 108 -6.92 -3.08 -9.57
C LYS A 108 -7.86 -4.06 -8.86
N MET A 109 -7.60 -5.34 -9.02
CA MET A 109 -8.02 -6.38 -8.10
C MET A 109 -6.90 -6.60 -7.08
N GLU A 110 -7.22 -6.70 -5.80
CA GLU A 110 -6.23 -6.90 -4.77
C GLU A 110 -6.68 -7.86 -3.68
N ASP A 111 -5.71 -8.59 -3.16
CA ASP A 111 -5.80 -9.37 -1.93
C ASP A 111 -5.10 -8.56 -0.83
N ILE A 112 -5.80 -8.27 0.26
CA ILE A 112 -5.24 -7.63 1.44
C ILE A 112 -4.97 -8.71 2.48
N LEU A 113 -3.70 -8.86 2.87
CA LEU A 113 -3.25 -9.88 3.80
C LEU A 113 -2.79 -9.24 5.11
N ASN A 114 -3.38 -9.66 6.23
CA ASN A 114 -2.81 -9.39 7.55
C ASN A 114 -1.62 -10.34 7.77
N ARG A 115 -0.40 -9.85 7.55
CA ARG A 115 0.85 -10.61 7.70
C ARG A 115 1.28 -10.78 9.17
N GLY A 116 0.60 -10.12 10.12
CA GLY A 116 0.87 -10.24 11.55
C GLY A 116 0.80 -8.90 12.30
N GLY A 117 0.78 -8.98 13.63
CA GLY A 117 0.65 -7.82 14.51
C GLY A 117 -0.73 -7.78 15.17
N GLY A 118 -1.50 -6.72 14.91
CA GLY A 118 -2.86 -6.56 15.41
C GLY A 118 -3.92 -7.14 14.47
N ASP A 119 -5.18 -6.83 14.76
CA ASP A 119 -6.30 -7.17 13.89
C ASP A 119 -6.53 -6.10 12.83
N LEU A 120 -6.62 -6.53 11.57
CA LEU A 120 -6.98 -5.66 10.46
C LEU A 120 -8.49 -5.70 10.25
N CYS A 121 -9.17 -4.62 10.63
CA CYS A 121 -10.59 -4.45 10.37
C CYS A 121 -10.82 -3.87 8.98
N MET A 122 -11.69 -4.49 8.20
CA MET A 122 -12.06 -4.03 6.86
C MET A 122 -13.56 -3.76 6.81
N GLN A 123 -13.93 -2.57 6.33
CA GLN A 123 -15.30 -2.23 5.99
C GLN A 123 -15.44 -2.25 4.48
N LEU A 124 -16.52 -2.87 3.99
CA LEU A 124 -16.77 -3.07 2.58
C LEU A 124 -18.16 -2.51 2.25
N ALA A 125 -18.29 -1.95 1.05
CA ALA A 125 -19.54 -1.48 0.48
C ALA A 125 -19.42 -1.53 -1.04
N TRP A 126 -20.55 -1.52 -1.75
CA TRP A 126 -20.52 -1.33 -3.19
C TRP A 126 -20.37 0.16 -3.52
N ALA A 127 -19.88 0.46 -4.73
CA ALA A 127 -20.04 1.77 -5.34
C ALA A 127 -21.27 1.75 -6.27
N ASN A 128 -22.12 2.77 -6.22
CA ASN A 128 -23.20 2.96 -7.17
C ASN A 128 -22.71 3.60 -8.48
N GLU A 129 -23.60 3.80 -9.45
CA GLU A 129 -23.25 4.38 -10.76
C GLU A 129 -22.70 5.82 -10.68
N ALA A 130 -23.00 6.53 -9.59
CA ALA A 130 -22.45 7.85 -9.29
C ALA A 130 -21.12 7.80 -8.52
N ASN A 131 -20.50 6.62 -8.38
CA ASN A 131 -19.29 6.36 -7.59
C ASN A 131 -19.42 6.71 -6.09
N LEU A 132 -20.65 6.67 -5.57
CA LEU A 132 -20.93 6.87 -4.15
C LEU A 132 -21.09 5.53 -3.43
N CYS A 133 -20.86 5.55 -2.12
CA CYS A 133 -21.06 4.38 -1.26
C CYS A 133 -22.51 3.89 -1.33
N ASP A 134 -22.67 2.58 -1.51
CA ASP A 134 -23.91 1.84 -1.45
C ASP A 134 -23.76 0.72 -0.42
N ASP A 135 -24.25 1.01 0.77
CA ASP A 135 -24.23 0.16 1.95
C ASP A 135 -25.49 -0.71 2.08
N GLN A 136 -26.35 -0.75 1.05
CA GLN A 136 -27.61 -1.51 1.07
C GLN A 136 -27.50 -2.83 0.28
N ARG A 137 -26.52 -2.94 -0.62
CA ARG A 137 -26.32 -4.14 -1.43
C ARG A 137 -25.56 -5.22 -0.66
N VAL A 138 -26.02 -6.46 -0.80
CA VAL A 138 -25.33 -7.66 -0.29
C VAL A 138 -23.91 -7.74 -0.85
N ILE A 139 -22.95 -7.98 0.02
CA ILE A 139 -21.54 -8.10 -0.34
C ILE A 139 -21.17 -9.58 -0.35
N THR A 140 -20.47 -10.00 -1.40
CA THR A 140 -19.87 -11.34 -1.48
C THR A 140 -18.39 -11.20 -1.69
N VAL A 141 -17.59 -11.78 -0.79
CA VAL A 141 -16.12 -11.77 -0.86
C VAL A 141 -15.56 -13.17 -0.65
N SER A 142 -14.34 -13.38 -1.12
CA SER A 142 -13.56 -14.59 -0.84
C SER A 142 -12.51 -14.25 0.22
N VAL A 143 -12.58 -14.88 1.38
CA VAL A 143 -11.57 -14.76 2.45
C VAL A 143 -10.84 -16.09 2.54
N ASP A 144 -9.55 -16.09 2.18
CA ASP A 144 -8.69 -17.28 2.13
C ASP A 144 -9.31 -18.47 1.35
N GLY A 145 -10.04 -18.15 0.27
CA GLY A 145 -10.74 -19.12 -0.58
C GLY A 145 -12.14 -19.50 -0.10
N GLN A 146 -12.57 -19.06 1.09
CA GLN A 146 -13.93 -19.24 1.58
C GLN A 146 -14.84 -18.11 1.09
N ARG A 147 -15.96 -18.46 0.45
CA ARG A 147 -16.98 -17.48 0.09
C ARG A 147 -17.77 -17.04 1.32
N ILE A 148 -17.73 -15.75 1.62
CA ILE A 148 -18.48 -15.10 2.68
C ILE A 148 -19.49 -14.15 2.06
N VAL A 149 -20.73 -14.21 2.54
CA VAL A 149 -21.80 -13.29 2.19
C VAL A 149 -22.08 -12.42 3.40
N ALA A 150 -21.79 -11.13 3.31
CA ALA A 150 -22.11 -10.15 4.33
C ALA A 150 -23.42 -9.45 3.93
N VAL A 151 -24.42 -9.58 4.80
CA VAL A 151 -25.64 -8.78 4.73
C VAL A 151 -25.31 -7.43 5.36
N PRO A 152 -25.73 -6.31 4.75
CA PRO A 152 -25.47 -4.97 5.27
C PRO A 152 -25.98 -4.76 6.70
#